data_AF-A0A6I4IBQ8-F1
#
_entry.id   AF-A0A6I4IBQ8-F1
#
_cell.length_a   1.000
_cell.length_b   1.000
_cell.length_c   1.000
_cell.angle_alpha   90.00
_cell.angle_beta   90.00
_cell.angle_gamma   90.00
#
_symmetry.space_group_name_H-M   'P 1'
#
loop_
_entity.id
_entity.type
_entity.pdbx_description
1 polymer ?
#
loop_
_entity_poly.entity_id
_entity_poly.type
_entity_poly.pdbx_seq_one_letter_code
_entity_poly.pdbx_strand_id
1 'polypeptide(L)'
;MATLKTTVHATWNVATENNTNQNTTLWTRFTAFADAQKGKQVQWFFIILVVHGVFFLPLPATLMYYFDAPVIVLAVTMVSFFANLIATMGGAGIRTALLFFAASVTIHILMALVFIL
;
A
#
# COMPACT_ATOMS: atom_id res chain seq x y z
N MET A 1 51.47 -38.19 28.43
CA MET A 1 50.10 -38.75 28.50
C MET A 1 49.19 -37.82 27.71
N ALA A 2 48.64 -38.29 26.59
CA ALA A 2 47.70 -37.53 25.78
C ALA A 2 46.27 -37.97 26.14
N THR A 3 45.49 -37.08 26.74
CA THR A 3 44.08 -37.33 27.08
C THR A 3 43.20 -37.00 25.88
N LEU A 4 42.50 -38.00 25.34
CA LEU A 4 41.49 -37.82 24.30
C LEU A 4 40.24 -37.19 24.93
N LYS A 5 39.91 -35.95 24.54
CA LYS A 5 38.61 -35.34 24.88
C LYS A 5 37.53 -35.97 24.00
N THR A 6 36.56 -36.62 24.66
CA THR A 6 35.31 -37.10 24.04
C THR A 6 34.49 -35.91 23.53
N THR A 7 34.14 -35.92 22.25
CA THR A 7 33.25 -34.95 21.61
C THR A 7 31.82 -35.14 22.13
N VAL A 8 31.30 -34.15 22.84
CA VAL A 8 29.89 -34.10 23.26
C VAL A 8 29.03 -34.06 22.00
N HIS A 9 28.07 -34.98 21.87
CA HIS A 9 27.12 -35.01 20.76
C HIS A 9 26.32 -33.70 20.72
N ALA A 10 26.28 -33.07 19.54
CA ALA A 10 25.45 -31.88 19.32
C ALA A 10 23.97 -32.27 19.40
N THR A 11 23.31 -31.90 20.50
CA THR A 11 21.86 -31.97 20.61
C THR A 11 21.27 -30.80 19.85
N TRP A 12 20.83 -31.06 18.62
CA TRP A 12 20.04 -30.12 17.86
C TRP A 12 18.65 -30.05 18.48
N ASN A 13 18.39 -28.99 19.25
CA ASN A 13 17.04 -28.67 19.66
C ASN A 13 16.29 -28.21 18.41
N VAL A 14 15.63 -29.14 17.73
CA VAL A 14 14.69 -28.82 16.65
C VAL A 14 13.57 -28.07 17.34
N ALA A 15 13.62 -26.73 17.33
CA ALA A 15 12.48 -25.94 17.67
C ALA A 15 11.37 -26.40 16.73
N THR A 16 10.33 -27.02 17.29
CA THR A 16 9.13 -27.36 16.54
C THR A 16 8.66 -26.06 15.90
N GLU A 17 8.93 -25.93 14.61
CA GLU A 17 8.41 -24.84 13.82
C GLU A 17 6.91 -25.09 13.79
N ASN A 18 6.19 -24.46 14.73
CA ASN A 18 4.76 -24.39 14.73
C ASN A 18 4.38 -23.59 13.49
N ASN A 19 4.45 -24.24 12.33
CA ASN A 19 3.68 -23.95 11.14
C ASN A 19 2.22 -24.18 11.52
N THR A 20 1.72 -23.36 12.43
CA THR A 20 0.32 -23.00 12.41
C THR A 20 0.15 -22.46 11.00
N ASN A 21 -0.54 -23.23 10.16
CA ASN A 21 -1.22 -22.73 8.98
C ASN A 21 -2.20 -21.66 9.50
N GLN A 22 -1.66 -20.53 9.93
CA GLN A 22 -2.38 -19.34 10.27
C GLN A 22 -3.04 -18.99 8.95
N ASN A 23 -4.36 -19.21 8.88
CA ASN A 23 -5.22 -18.65 7.85
C ASN A 23 -5.09 -17.13 7.96
N THR A 24 -3.96 -16.61 7.49
CA THR A 24 -3.59 -15.20 7.59
C THR A 24 -4.47 -14.51 6.57
N THR A 25 -5.52 -13.88 7.08
CA THR A 25 -6.44 -13.14 6.24
C THR A 25 -5.67 -12.05 5.48
N LEU A 26 -6.16 -11.68 4.29
CA LEU A 26 -5.57 -10.59 3.50
C LEU A 26 -5.47 -9.30 4.32
N TRP A 27 -6.43 -9.07 5.21
CA TRP A 27 -6.43 -7.95 6.14
C TRP A 27 -5.26 -8.01 7.13
N THR A 28 -5.00 -9.17 7.74
CA THR A 28 -3.88 -9.35 8.67
C THR A 28 -2.54 -9.06 7.97
N ARG A 29 -2.37 -9.54 6.73
CA ARG A 29 -1.16 -9.29 5.93
C ARG A 29 -1.02 -7.79 5.59
N PHE A 30 -2.10 -7.14 5.19
CA PHE A 30 -2.11 -5.69 4.94
C PHE A 30 -1.75 -4.89 6.20
N THR A 31 -2.34 -5.21 7.35
CA THR A 31 -2.05 -4.48 8.60
C THR A 31 -0.61 -4.64 9.05
N ALA A 32 -0.02 -5.84 8.88
CA ALA A 32 1.39 -6.08 9.19
C ALA A 32 2.31 -5.27 8.25
N PHE A 33 2.00 -5.24 6.95
CA PHE A 33 2.72 -4.39 6.00
C PHE A 33 2.62 -2.91 6.37
N ALA A 34 1.41 -2.41 6.61
CA ALA A 34 1.17 -1.01 6.92
C ALA A 34 1.87 -0.60 8.23
N ASP A 35 1.90 -1.47 9.24
CA ASP A 35 2.64 -1.22 10.48
C ASP A 35 4.14 -1.12 10.26
N ALA A 36 4.71 -1.95 9.37
CA ALA A 36 6.12 -1.86 9.01
C ALA A 36 6.46 -0.53 8.31
N GLN A 37 5.47 0.19 7.75
CA GLN A 37 5.66 1.48 7.09
C GLN A 37 5.51 2.70 8.00
N LYS A 38 5.21 2.54 9.31
CA LYS A 38 4.97 3.66 10.23
C LYS A 38 6.10 4.69 10.26
N GLY A 39 7.36 4.25 10.25
CA GLY A 39 8.53 5.14 10.25
C GLY A 39 8.77 5.89 8.92
N LYS A 40 8.01 5.57 7.87
CA LYS A 40 8.20 6.08 6.50
C LYS A 40 7.06 6.97 6.03
N GLN A 41 6.29 7.56 6.95
CA GLN A 41 5.10 8.34 6.61
C GLN A 41 5.39 9.52 5.67
N VAL A 42 6.52 10.23 5.86
CA VAL A 42 6.94 11.33 4.98
C VAL A 42 7.24 10.83 3.57
N GLN A 43 7.87 9.66 3.43
CA GLN A 43 8.13 9.07 2.11
C GLN A 43 6.82 8.73 1.40
N TRP A 44 5.84 8.17 2.13
CA TRP A 44 4.51 7.89 1.60
C TRP A 44 3.77 9.15 1.17
N PHE A 45 3.88 10.24 1.90
CA PHE A 45 3.35 11.53 1.48
C PHE A 45 3.90 11.98 0.12
N PHE A 46 5.22 11.92 -0.08
CA PHE A 46 5.83 12.27 -1.37
C PHE A 46 5.41 11.33 -2.50
N ILE A 47 5.36 10.03 -2.25
CA ILE A 47 4.87 9.04 -3.23
C ILE A 47 3.44 9.39 -3.65
N ILE A 48 2.56 9.65 -2.69
CA ILE A 48 1.16 9.99 -2.93
C ILE A 48 1.03 11.28 -3.74
N LEU A 49 1.84 12.28 -3.41
CA LEU A 49 1.87 13.58 -4.10
C LEU A 49 2.35 13.44 -5.55
N VAL A 50 3.39 12.64 -5.80
CA VAL A 50 3.87 12.38 -7.16
C VAL A 50 2.85 11.57 -7.94
N VAL A 51 2.32 10.48 -7.37
CA VAL A 51 1.36 9.61 -8.06
C VAL A 51 0.09 10.39 -8.42
N HIS A 52 -0.52 11.08 -7.47
CA HIS A 52 -1.73 11.85 -7.78
C HIS A 52 -1.43 13.08 -8.63
N GLY A 53 -0.41 13.86 -8.25
CA GLY A 53 -0.09 15.13 -8.90
C GLY A 53 0.39 14.97 -10.34
N VAL A 54 1.14 13.91 -10.63
CA VAL A 54 1.74 13.70 -11.96
C VAL A 54 0.92 12.74 -12.80
N PHE A 55 0.43 11.62 -12.24
CA PHE A 55 -0.25 10.59 -13.04
C PHE A 55 -1.77 10.77 -13.07
N PHE A 56 -2.40 11.10 -11.95
CA PHE A 56 -3.86 11.15 -11.89
C PHE A 56 -4.46 12.51 -12.25
N LEU A 57 -3.79 13.62 -11.97
CA LEU A 57 -4.27 14.94 -12.41
C LEU A 57 -4.47 15.09 -13.93
N PRO A 58 -3.56 14.62 -14.81
CA PRO A 58 -3.79 14.72 -16.25
C PRO A 58 -4.82 13.71 -16.77
N LEU A 59 -5.17 12.69 -16.00
CA LEU A 59 -6.05 11.61 -16.42
C LEU A 59 -7.47 12.12 -16.76
N PRO A 60 -8.15 12.93 -15.92
CA PRO A 60 -9.42 13.56 -16.32
C PRO A 60 -9.32 14.39 -17.59
N ALA A 61 -8.21 15.11 -17.80
CA ALA A 61 -8.04 15.92 -19.00
C ALA A 61 -7.99 15.05 -20.26
N THR A 62 -7.27 13.92 -20.23
CA THR A 62 -7.23 12.98 -21.36
C THR A 62 -8.58 12.32 -21.58
N LEU A 63 -9.26 11.91 -20.51
CA LEU A 63 -10.58 11.28 -20.57
C LEU A 63 -11.66 12.22 -21.12
N MET A 64 -11.71 13.46 -20.65
CA MET A 64 -12.66 14.46 -21.12
C MET A 64 -12.42 14.84 -22.57
N TYR A 65 -11.15 15.00 -22.98
CA TYR A 65 -10.82 15.48 -24.33
C TYR A 65 -10.95 14.39 -25.40
N TYR A 66 -10.53 13.15 -25.11
CA TYR A 66 -10.48 12.08 -26.09
C TYR A 66 -11.65 11.09 -26.02
N PHE A 67 -12.32 10.97 -24.87
CA PHE A 67 -13.36 9.96 -24.63
C PHE A 67 -14.72 10.58 -24.21
N ASP A 68 -14.88 11.89 -24.40
CA ASP A 68 -16.11 12.64 -24.07
C ASP A 68 -16.60 12.39 -22.62
N ALA A 69 -15.65 12.16 -21.71
CA ALA A 69 -15.96 11.83 -20.34
C ALA A 69 -16.61 13.05 -19.62
N PRO A 70 -17.64 12.83 -18.79
CA PRO A 70 -18.31 13.91 -18.08
C PRO A 70 -17.40 14.59 -17.04
N VAL A 71 -17.68 15.86 -16.75
CA VAL A 71 -16.97 16.69 -15.74
C VAL A 71 -16.89 16.03 -14.36
N ILE A 72 -17.79 15.11 -14.02
CA ILE A 72 -17.77 14.38 -12.74
C ILE A 72 -16.47 13.60 -12.52
N VAL A 73 -15.79 13.18 -13.59
CA VAL A 73 -14.48 12.51 -13.54
C VAL A 73 -13.44 13.41 -12.88
N LEU A 74 -13.41 14.70 -13.23
CA LEU A 74 -12.55 15.70 -12.58
C LEU A 74 -12.87 15.83 -11.09
N ALA A 75 -14.15 15.93 -10.73
CA ALA A 75 -14.58 16.07 -9.35
C ALA A 75 -14.14 14.87 -8.49
N VAL A 76 -14.32 13.64 -8.99
CA VAL A 76 -13.88 12.41 -8.31
C VAL A 76 -12.37 12.38 -8.10
N THR A 77 -11.61 12.82 -9.10
CA THR A 77 -10.15 12.89 -9.05
C THR A 77 -9.67 13.92 -8.01
N MET A 78 -10.31 15.10 -7.97
CA MET A 78 -10.04 16.14 -6.98
C MET A 78 -10.33 15.66 -5.55
N VAL A 79 -11.50 15.07 -5.32
CA VAL A 79 -11.87 14.54 -4.00
C VAL A 79 -10.89 13.46 -3.56
N SER A 80 -10.50 12.56 -4.47
CA SER A 80 -9.53 11.50 -4.19
C SER A 80 -8.14 12.05 -3.85
N PHE A 81 -7.70 13.09 -4.55
CA PHE A 81 -6.43 13.77 -4.28
C PHE A 81 -6.44 14.42 -2.89
N PHE A 82 -7.43 15.26 -2.59
CA PHE A 82 -7.50 15.95 -1.30
C PHE A 82 -7.73 14.99 -0.14
N ALA A 83 -8.53 13.94 -0.31
CA ALA A 83 -8.70 12.91 0.72
C ALA A 83 -7.37 12.23 1.07
N ASN A 84 -6.55 11.90 0.06
CA ASN A 84 -5.22 11.34 0.27
C ASN A 84 -4.26 12.33 0.93
N LEU A 85 -4.32 13.60 0.55
CA LEU A 85 -3.49 14.66 1.14
C LEU A 85 -3.85 14.85 2.62
N ILE A 86 -5.15 14.92 2.93
CA ILE A 86 -5.64 15.03 4.32
C ILE A 86 -5.27 13.78 5.12
N ALA A 87 -5.39 12.58 4.55
CA ALA A 87 -5.02 11.35 5.25
C ALA A 87 -3.51 11.25 5.55
N THR A 88 -2.66 11.90 4.76
CA THR A 88 -1.20 11.86 4.95
C THR A 88 -0.67 13.00 5.81
N MET A 89 -1.24 14.20 5.69
CA MET A 89 -0.82 15.42 6.40
C MET A 89 -1.64 15.70 7.67
N GLY A 90 -2.89 15.24 7.73
CA GLY A 90 -3.83 15.49 8.83
C GLY A 90 -3.60 14.63 10.08
N GLY A 91 -2.45 13.97 10.20
CA GLY A 91 -2.12 13.12 11.34
C GLY A 91 -2.88 11.80 11.40
N ALA A 92 -3.57 11.39 10.34
CA ALA A 92 -4.16 10.06 10.29
C ALA A 92 -3.07 8.98 10.26
N GLY A 93 -3.34 7.82 10.86
CA GLY A 93 -2.38 6.72 10.92
C GLY A 93 -2.01 6.19 9.52
N ILE A 94 -0.80 5.64 9.38
CA ILE A 94 -0.28 5.11 8.10
C ILE A 94 -1.20 4.09 7.43
N ARG A 95 -1.94 3.30 8.24
CA ARG A 95 -2.91 2.32 7.74
C ARG A 95 -4.03 3.00 6.94
N THR A 96 -4.53 4.14 7.45
CA THR A 96 -5.55 4.94 6.78
C THR A 96 -5.01 5.57 5.51
N ALA A 97 -3.82 6.17 5.57
CA ALA A 97 -3.18 6.75 4.39
C ALA A 97 -2.97 5.72 3.27
N LEU A 98 -2.49 4.52 3.60
CA LEU A 98 -2.32 3.44 2.62
C LEU A 98 -3.65 2.91 2.06
N LEU A 99 -4.71 2.84 2.88
CA LEU A 99 -6.03 2.46 2.40
C LEU A 99 -6.62 3.50 1.44
N PHE A 100 -6.54 4.79 1.79
CA PHE A 100 -7.00 5.87 0.91
C PHE A 100 -6.22 5.89 -0.40
N PHE A 101 -4.92 5.61 -0.35
CA PHE A 101 -4.08 5.51 -1.54
C PHE A 101 -4.49 4.32 -2.42
N ALA A 102 -4.65 3.13 -1.83
CA ALA A 102 -5.07 1.95 -2.57
C ALA A 102 -6.48 2.12 -3.17
N ALA A 103 -7.41 2.69 -2.40
CA ALA A 103 -8.77 2.98 -2.85
C ALA A 103 -8.76 3.99 -4.00
N SER A 104 -8.01 5.09 -3.89
CA SER A 104 -7.96 6.09 -4.96
C SER A 104 -7.32 5.51 -6.22
N VAL A 105 -6.22 4.77 -6.13
CA VAL A 105 -5.62 4.10 -7.30
C VAL A 105 -6.64 3.20 -7.99
N THR A 106 -7.40 2.42 -7.22
CA THR A 106 -8.44 1.54 -7.75
C THR A 106 -9.54 2.33 -8.47
N ILE A 107 -9.99 3.45 -7.89
CA ILE A 107 -10.99 4.33 -8.51
C ILE A 107 -10.48 4.88 -9.85
N HIS A 108 -9.23 5.35 -9.93
CA HIS A 108 -8.69 5.89 -11.19
C HIS A 108 -8.50 4.81 -12.25
N ILE A 109 -8.11 3.58 -11.87
CA ILE A 109 -8.02 2.45 -12.79
C ILE A 109 -9.41 2.08 -13.33
N LEU A 110 -10.41 1.96 -12.45
CA LEU A 110 -11.80 1.66 -12.86
C LEU A 110 -12.36 2.77 -13.76
N MET A 111 -12.12 4.02 -13.40
CA MET A 111 -12.49 5.18 -14.21
C MET A 111 -11.87 5.10 -15.60
N ALA A 112 -10.57 4.84 -15.71
CA ALA A 112 -9.91 4.67 -17.00
C ALA A 112 -10.52 3.51 -17.80
N LEU A 113 -10.78 2.36 -17.17
CA LEU A 113 -11.39 1.21 -17.84
C LEU A 113 -12.79 1.50 -18.38
N VAL A 114 -13.63 2.22 -17.62
CA VAL A 114 -15.02 2.50 -18.02
C VAL A 114 -15.13 3.40 -19.25
N PHE A 115 -14.17 4.29 -19.48
CA PHE A 115 -14.23 5.25 -20.58
C PHE A 115 -13.32 4.89 -21.76
N ILE A 116 -12.25 4.13 -21.53
CA ILE A 116 -11.34 3.71 -22.60
C ILE A 116 -11.86 2.46 -23.32
N LEU A 117 -12.58 1.58 -22.61
CA LEU A 117 -13.02 0.25 -23.08
C LEU A 117 -14.51 0.26 -23.40
#